data_AF-A0A351HB51-F1
#
_entry.id   AF-A0A351HB51-F1
#
_cell.length_a   1.000
_cell.length_b   1.000
_cell.length_c   1.000
_cell.angle_alpha   90.00
_cell.angle_beta   90.00
_cell.angle_gamma   90.00
#
_symmetry.space_group_name_H-M   'P 1'
#
loop_
_entity.id
_entity.type
_entity.pdbx_description
1 polymer ?
#
loop_
_entity_poly.entity_id
_entity_poly.type
_entity_poly.pdbx_seq_one_letter_code
_entity_poly.pdbx_strand_id
1 'polypeptide(L)' 'NAGERVIVAAGHHKVDGLVGMLRGGFADVLITDEFTAKFVKEYIVYDEGGE' A
#
# COMPACT_ATOMS: atom_id res chain seq x y z
N ASN A 1 -8.31 -21.23 4.27
CA ASN A 1 -8.00 -19.93 4.91
C ASN A 1 -6.53 -19.92 5.29
N ALA A 2 -5.73 -19.09 4.62
CA ALA A 2 -4.48 -18.66 5.23
C ALA A 2 -4.85 -17.83 6.46
N GLY A 3 -4.03 -17.87 7.52
CA GLY A 3 -4.23 -17.00 8.69
C GLY A 3 -3.99 -15.52 8.34
N GLU A 4 -3.44 -14.76 9.27
CA GLU A 4 -3.06 -13.36 9.04
C GLU A 4 -1.99 -13.24 7.95
N ARG A 5 -2.18 -12.30 7.02
CA ARG A 5 -1.31 -12.07 5.85
C ARG A 5 -0.48 -10.82 6.06
N VAL A 6 0.78 -11.03 6.43
CA VAL A 6 1.77 -9.97 6.59
C VAL A 6 2.65 -9.88 5.35
N ILE A 7 2.70 -8.70 4.75
CA ILE A 7 3.51 -8.42 3.55
C ILE A 7 4.63 -7.45 3.91
N VAL A 8 5.84 -7.75 3.43
CA VAL A 8 7.00 -6.84 3.52
C VAL A 8 7.39 -6.43 2.10
N ALA A 9 7.24 -5.14 1.78
CA ALA A 9 7.51 -4.63 0.45
C ALA A 9 7.86 -3.14 0.48
N ALA A 10 8.71 -2.73 -0.45
CA ALA A 10 9.18 -1.36 -0.60
C ALA A 10 9.52 -1.04 -2.06
N GLY A 11 9.48 0.25 -2.41
CA GLY A 11 9.88 0.82 -3.70
C GLY A 11 8.76 1.58 -4.40
N HIS A 12 9.09 2.77 -4.93
CA HIS A 12 8.14 3.66 -5.63
C HIS A 12 7.39 2.98 -6.78
N HIS A 13 8.05 2.10 -7.53
CA HIS A 13 7.46 1.36 -8.66
C HIS A 13 6.42 0.31 -8.24
N LYS A 14 6.24 0.07 -6.93
CA LYS A 14 5.26 -0.90 -6.40
C LYS A 14 4.01 -0.22 -5.82
N VAL A 15 3.97 1.11 -5.76
CA VAL A 15 2.92 1.86 -5.02
C VAL A 15 1.52 1.50 -5.50
N ASP A 16 1.27 1.48 -6.81
CA ASP A 16 -0.04 1.10 -7.37
C ASP A 16 -0.44 -0.33 -6.96
N GLY A 17 0.48 -1.29 -7.07
CA GLY A 17 0.24 -2.67 -6.63
C GLY A 17 -0.02 -2.79 -5.12
N LEU A 18 0.69 -2.02 -4.29
CA LEU A 18 0.48 -1.98 -2.84
C LEU A 18 -0.90 -1.39 -2.48
N VAL A 19 -1.29 -0.31 -3.14
CA VAL A 19 -2.61 0.31 -2.95
C VAL A 19 -3.72 -0.64 -3.40
N GLY A 20 -3.58 -1.27 -4.57
CA GLY A 20 -4.52 -2.27 -5.06
C GLY A 20 -4.62 -3.48 -4.13
N MET A 21 -3.49 -3.96 -3.59
CA MET A 21 -3.44 -5.03 -2.60
C MET A 21 -4.22 -4.69 -1.33
N LEU A 22 -4.01 -3.49 -0.78
CA LEU A 22 -4.69 -3.02 0.42
C LEU A 22 -6.19 -2.80 0.18
N ARG A 23 -6.58 -2.13 -0.91
CA ARG A 23 -7.99 -1.90 -1.28
C ARG A 23 -8.73 -3.20 -1.56
N GLY A 24 -8.05 -4.17 -2.17
CA GLY A 24 -8.61 -5.51 -2.44
C GLY A 24 -8.65 -6.44 -1.22
N GLY A 25 -8.13 -6.01 -0.06
CA GLY A 25 -8.10 -6.83 1.14
C GLY A 25 -7.21 -8.08 1.01
N PHE A 26 -6.17 -8.01 0.18
CA PHE A 26 -5.24 -9.13 -0.05
C PHE A 26 -4.15 -9.27 1.01
N ALA A 27 -3.96 -8.23 1.83
CA ALA A 27 -3.07 -8.23 2.99
C ALA A 27 -3.80 -7.65 4.20
N ASP A 28 -3.41 -8.11 5.38
CA ASP A 28 -3.93 -7.62 6.66
C ASP A 28 -2.94 -6.60 7.27
N VAL A 29 -1.63 -6.83 7.09
CA VAL A 29 -0.55 -5.94 7.55
C VAL A 29 0.47 -5.71 6.43
N LEU A 30 0.84 -4.45 6.21
CA LEU A 30 1.97 -4.07 5.35
C LEU A 30 3.10 -3.46 6.19
N ILE A 31 4.29 -4.02 6.07
CA ILE A 31 5.54 -3.45 6.56
C ILE A 31 6.29 -2.87 5.36
N THR A 32 6.63 -1.59 5.43
CA THR A 32 7.27 -0.86 4.34
C THR A 32 8.24 0.21 4.86
N ASP A 33 9.06 0.78 3.98
CA ASP A 33 9.95 1.89 4.34
C ASP A 33 9.19 3.24 4.34
N GLU A 34 9.80 4.25 4.99
CA GLU A 34 9.18 5.57 5.12
C GLU A 34 8.89 6.24 3.76
N PHE A 35 9.76 6.02 2.77
CA PHE A 35 9.63 6.62 1.45
C PHE A 35 8.42 6.05 0.71
N THR A 36 8.26 4.72 0.71
CA THR A 36 7.14 4.01 0.10
C THR A 36 5.84 4.33 0.83
N ALA A 37 5.85 4.41 2.17
CA ALA A 37 4.68 4.82 2.95
C ALA A 37 4.18 6.22 2.56
N LYS A 38 5.09 7.18 2.32
CA LYS A 38 4.74 8.52 1.84
C LYS A 38 4.05 8.47 0.48
N PHE A 39 4.60 7.74 -0.50
CA PHE A 39 3.95 7.63 -1.81
C PHE A 39 2.62 6.92 -1.76
N VAL A 40 2.47 5.87 -0.94
CA VAL A 40 1.16 5.22 -0.76
C VAL A 40 0.14 6.23 -0.22
N LYS A 41 0.51 7.04 0.76
CA LYS A 41 -0.35 8.10 1.29
C LYS A 41 -0.70 9.16 0.24
N GLU A 42 0.30 9.67 -0.48
CA GLU A 42 0.10 10.68 -1.54
C GLU A 42 -0.77 10.13 -2.67
N TYR A 43 -0.52 8.90 -3.14
CA TYR A 43 -1.32 8.25 -4.17
C TYR A 43 -2.81 8.23 -3.81
N ILE A 44 -3.13 7.88 -2.56
CA ILE A 44 -4.52 7.84 -2.09
C ILE A 44 -5.15 9.24 -2.08
N VAL A 45 -4.41 10.26 -1.61
CA VAL A 45 -4.89 11.65 -1.59
C VAL A 45 -5.20 12.15 -3.00
N TYR A 46 -4.29 11.93 -3.96
CA TYR A 46 -4.51 12.35 -5.35
C TYR A 46 -5.65 11.59 -6.02
N ASP A 47 -5.75 10.29 -5.80
CA ASP A 47 -6.79 9.44 -6.42
C ASP A 47 -8.19 9.75 -5.89
N GLU A 48 -8.30 10.20 -4.63
CA GLU A 48 -9.57 10.62 -4.01
C GLU A 48 -9.90 12.11 -4.25
N GLY A 49 -9.10 12.81 -5.07
CA GLY A 49 -9.33 14.21 -5.43
C GLY A 49 -9.00 15.21 -4.33
N GLY A 50 -8.08 14.87 -3.42
CA GLY A 50 -7.54 15.81 -2.46
C GLY A 50 -6.70 16.91 -3.14
N GLU A 51 -6.84 18.15 -2.66
CA GLU A 51 -5.99 19.29 -3.06
C GLU A 51 -4.52 19.11 -2.67
#